data_AF-A0A329Y3U0-F1
#
_entry.id   AF-A0A329Y3U0-F1
#
_cell.length_a   1.000
_cell.length_b   1.000
_cell.length_c   1.000
_cell.angle_alpha   90.00
_cell.angle_beta   90.00
_cell.angle_gamma   90.00
#
_symmetry.space_group_name_H-M   'P 1'
#
loop_
_entity.id
_entity.type
_entity.pdbx_description
1 polymer ?
#
loop_
_entity_poly.entity_id
_entity_poly.type
_entity_poly.pdbx_seq_one_letter_code
_entity_poly.pdbx_strand_id
1 'polypeptide(L)'
;MSVIAPTLSHVLQNIERFKAELDSSADLRRRLAYARAWYALQTEDGKWLFAPMKFCAYKDMTAKKYDDRRDGRRAEKQLQSWFTSVPHADHLNQELTEALTTFLAGYGKSPSTACRISVTSDFYQSQNNRSADDHVLANLLIAVASRLSAEERVRLRAAL
;
A
#
# COMPACT_ATOMS: atom_id res chain seq x y z
N MET A 1 -21.07 19.27 8.27
CA MET A 1 -20.30 18.22 8.97
C MET A 1 -19.81 17.20 7.97
N SER A 2 -18.57 16.71 8.10
CA SER A 2 -18.06 15.62 7.27
C SER A 2 -18.32 14.29 7.95
N VAL A 3 -18.88 13.34 7.20
CA VAL A 3 -19.21 12.00 7.70
C VAL A 3 -17.99 11.10 7.46
N ILE A 4 -17.55 10.36 8.48
CA ILE A 4 -16.50 9.35 8.32
C ILE A 4 -17.03 8.26 7.37
N ALA A 5 -16.20 7.78 6.45
CA ALA A 5 -16.61 6.77 5.48
C ALA A 5 -17.19 5.54 6.22
N PRO A 6 -18.45 5.15 6.00
CA PRO A 6 -19.12 4.15 6.84
C PRO A 6 -18.68 2.71 6.51
N THR A 7 -18.11 2.49 5.32
CA THR A 7 -17.73 1.16 4.83
C THR A 7 -16.37 1.21 4.15
N LEU A 8 -15.69 0.06 4.09
CA LEU A 8 -14.45 -0.11 3.35
C LEU A 8 -14.60 0.31 1.87
N SER A 9 -15.71 -0.04 1.22
CA SER A 9 -15.97 0.33 -0.17
C SER A 9 -15.91 1.84 -0.41
N HIS A 10 -16.44 2.68 0.49
CA HIS A 10 -16.31 4.14 0.36
C HIS A 10 -14.86 4.62 0.47
N VAL A 11 -14.06 3.97 1.33
CA VAL A 11 -12.63 4.29 1.47
C VAL A 11 -11.87 3.93 0.20
N LEU A 12 -12.12 2.74 -0.37
CA LEU A 12 -11.49 2.29 -1.61
C LEU A 12 -11.85 3.21 -2.79
N GLN A 13 -13.12 3.59 -2.93
CA GLN A 13 -13.56 4.55 -3.96
C GLN A 13 -12.86 5.91 -3.82
N ASN A 14 -12.60 6.37 -2.58
CA ASN A 14 -11.84 7.61 -2.37
C ASN A 14 -10.37 7.45 -2.75
N ILE A 15 -9.76 6.29 -2.54
CA ILE A 15 -8.38 6.00 -2.96
C ILE A 15 -8.30 6.03 -4.49
N GLU A 16 -9.23 5.38 -5.17
CA GLU A 16 -9.31 5.36 -6.64
C GLU A 16 -9.50 6.77 -7.22
N ARG A 17 -10.37 7.59 -6.60
CA ARG A 17 -10.65 8.95 -7.07
C ARG A 17 -9.51 9.93 -6.81
N PHE A 18 -8.65 9.66 -5.82
CA PHE A 18 -7.67 10.64 -5.35
C PHE A 18 -6.79 11.20 -6.46
N LYS A 19 -6.32 10.34 -7.37
CA LYS A 19 -5.46 10.77 -8.49
C LYS A 19 -6.17 11.81 -9.39
N ALA A 20 -7.42 11.56 -9.77
CA ALA A 20 -8.18 12.49 -10.61
C ALA A 20 -8.43 13.85 -9.91
N GLU A 21 -8.68 13.82 -8.60
CA GLU A 21 -8.83 15.02 -7.77
C GLU A 21 -7.51 15.78 -7.60
N LEU A 22 -6.39 15.05 -7.59
CA LEU A 22 -5.05 15.62 -7.51
C LEU A 22 -4.63 16.31 -8.80
N ASP A 23 -4.91 15.69 -9.94
CA ASP A 23 -4.61 16.23 -11.26
C ASP A 23 -5.38 17.55 -11.49
N SER A 24 -6.63 17.61 -11.03
CA SER A 24 -7.50 18.77 -11.17
C SER A 24 -7.31 19.87 -10.11
N SER A 25 -6.58 19.62 -9.01
CA SER A 25 -6.43 20.60 -7.90
C SER A 25 -4.98 20.92 -7.55
N ALA A 26 -4.55 22.15 -7.86
CA ALA A 26 -3.26 22.68 -7.43
C ALA A 26 -3.16 22.81 -5.89
N ASP A 27 -4.27 23.11 -5.21
CA ASP A 27 -4.32 23.20 -3.76
C ASP A 27 -4.08 21.87 -3.08
N LEU A 28 -4.68 20.79 -3.60
CA LEU A 28 -4.46 19.45 -3.09
C LEU A 28 -3.00 19.03 -3.29
N ARG A 29 -2.43 19.31 -4.48
CA ARG A 29 -1.01 19.06 -4.80
C ARG A 29 -0.05 19.78 -3.84
N ARG A 30 -0.35 21.02 -3.47
CA ARG A 30 0.48 21.78 -2.50
C ARG A 30 0.56 21.10 -1.13
N ARG A 31 -0.47 20.36 -0.73
CA ARG A 31 -0.60 19.74 0.60
C ARG A 31 -0.08 18.30 0.69
N LEU A 32 0.32 17.69 -0.43
CA LEU A 32 0.81 16.31 -0.47
C LEU A 32 1.97 16.05 0.48
N ALA A 33 2.90 17.00 0.59
CA ALA A 33 4.11 16.85 1.41
C ALA A 33 3.81 16.75 2.92
N TYR A 34 2.62 17.15 3.37
CA TYR A 34 2.24 17.10 4.78
C TYR A 34 1.62 15.76 5.19
N ALA A 35 1.26 14.91 4.22
CA ALA A 35 0.66 13.62 4.49
C ALA A 35 1.71 12.64 5.07
N ARG A 36 1.48 12.22 6.32
CA ARG A 36 2.30 11.21 7.01
C ARG A 36 1.70 9.81 6.99
N ALA A 37 0.40 9.69 6.72
CA ALA A 37 -0.29 8.40 6.70
C ALA A 37 -0.92 8.20 5.33
N TRP A 38 -0.47 7.15 4.65
CA TRP A 38 -0.83 6.81 3.29
C TRP A 38 -1.50 5.44 3.24
N TYR A 39 -2.49 5.32 2.37
CA TYR A 39 -3.26 4.12 2.15
C TYR A 39 -3.06 3.69 0.70
N ALA A 40 -2.65 2.45 0.52
CA ALA A 40 -2.32 1.88 -0.78
C ALA A 40 -3.33 0.80 -1.18
N LEU A 41 -3.68 0.77 -2.46
CA LEU A 41 -4.53 -0.24 -3.08
C LEU A 41 -3.84 -0.74 -4.35
N GLN A 42 -3.71 -2.06 -4.49
CA GLN A 42 -3.22 -2.65 -5.73
C GLN A 42 -4.39 -2.85 -6.69
N THR A 43 -4.26 -2.39 -7.93
CA THR A 43 -5.21 -2.68 -9.00
C THR A 43 -5.01 -4.11 -9.51
N GLU A 44 -5.97 -4.62 -10.27
CA GLU A 44 -5.85 -5.92 -10.95
C GLU A 44 -4.60 -6.01 -11.84
N ASP A 45 -4.19 -4.90 -12.47
CA ASP A 45 -2.96 -4.79 -13.28
C ASP A 45 -1.65 -4.74 -12.45
N GLY A 46 -1.71 -4.89 -11.13
CA GLY A 46 -0.54 -4.82 -10.24
C GLY A 46 -0.04 -3.40 -9.94
N LYS A 47 -0.74 -2.34 -10.38
CA LYS A 47 -0.35 -0.94 -10.12
C LYS A 47 -0.81 -0.48 -8.75
N TRP A 48 -0.01 0.35 -8.10
CA TRP A 48 -0.35 0.95 -6.82
C TRP A 48 -1.09 2.27 -6.96
N LEU A 49 -2.23 2.38 -6.27
CA LEU A 49 -2.97 3.62 -6.03
C LEU A 49 -2.71 4.07 -4.60
N PHE A 50 -2.63 5.38 -4.40
CA PHE A 50 -2.32 5.97 -3.10
C PHE A 50 -3.29 7.07 -2.75
N ALA A 51 -3.67 7.17 -1.47
CA ALA A 51 -4.30 8.36 -0.93
C ALA A 51 -3.87 8.65 0.52
N PRO A 52 -3.78 9.93 0.93
CA PRO A 52 -3.60 10.29 2.32
C PRO A 52 -4.78 9.86 3.18
N MET A 53 -4.52 9.53 4.44
CA MET A 53 -5.54 9.14 5.43
C MET A 53 -6.74 10.09 5.44
N LYS A 54 -6.51 11.40 5.55
CA LYS A 54 -7.59 12.39 5.63
C LYS A 54 -8.39 12.52 4.34
N PHE A 55 -7.86 12.05 3.21
CA PHE A 55 -8.60 12.01 1.97
C PHE A 55 -9.49 10.77 1.90
N CYS A 56 -8.97 9.60 2.20
CA CYS A 56 -9.72 8.36 2.10
C CYS A 56 -10.75 8.15 3.23
N ALA A 57 -10.52 8.72 4.42
CA ALA A 57 -11.31 8.41 5.61
C ALA A 57 -12.72 9.03 5.68
N TYR A 58 -13.10 9.92 4.76
CA TYR A 58 -14.39 10.62 4.84
C TYR A 58 -15.24 10.35 3.61
N LYS A 59 -16.55 10.21 3.82
CA LYS A 59 -17.50 9.95 2.74
C LYS A 59 -17.47 11.07 1.69
N ASP A 60 -17.47 10.68 0.42
CA ASP A 60 -17.56 11.56 -0.75
C ASP A 60 -16.50 12.67 -0.74
N MET A 61 -15.27 12.33 -0.38
CA MET A 61 -14.16 13.28 -0.34
C MET A 61 -13.81 13.74 -1.75
N THR A 62 -13.54 15.03 -1.87
CA THR A 62 -13.06 15.70 -3.08
C THR A 62 -12.01 16.73 -2.69
N ALA A 63 -11.22 17.21 -3.64
CA ALA A 63 -10.23 18.26 -3.40
C ALA A 63 -10.86 19.51 -2.76
N LYS A 64 -12.08 19.88 -3.18
CA LYS A 64 -12.83 21.02 -2.62
C LYS A 64 -13.20 20.84 -1.15
N LYS A 65 -13.45 19.60 -0.70
CA LYS A 65 -13.84 19.28 0.69
C LYS A 65 -12.64 18.97 1.59
N TYR A 66 -11.44 18.88 1.01
CA TYR A 66 -10.24 18.44 1.72
C TYR A 66 -9.71 19.54 2.64
N ASP A 67 -9.60 19.18 3.92
CA ASP A 67 -9.09 20.05 4.98
C ASP A 67 -8.09 19.27 5.83
N ASP A 68 -6.83 19.71 5.84
CA ASP A 68 -5.76 19.06 6.58
C ASP A 68 -5.82 19.35 8.08
N ARG A 69 -6.61 20.33 8.53
CA ARG A 69 -6.75 20.71 9.94
C ARG A 69 -7.76 19.84 10.68
N ARG A 70 -8.54 19.04 9.95
CA ARG A 70 -9.56 18.16 10.52
C ARG A 70 -8.95 17.14 11.49
N ASP A 71 -9.56 16.99 12.66
CA ASP A 71 -9.18 15.95 13.62
C ASP A 71 -9.49 14.57 13.02
N GLY A 72 -8.43 13.84 12.69
CA GLY A 72 -8.50 12.55 12.03
C GLY A 72 -8.55 11.36 12.98
N ARG A 73 -8.45 11.55 14.31
CA ARG A 73 -8.24 10.43 15.25
C ARG A 73 -9.35 9.37 15.20
N ARG A 74 -10.61 9.81 15.12
CA ARG A 74 -11.76 8.89 15.00
C ARG A 74 -11.77 8.17 13.66
N ALA A 75 -11.42 8.87 12.59
CA ALA A 75 -11.40 8.34 11.24
C ALA A 75 -10.26 7.31 11.07
N GLU A 76 -9.09 7.61 11.64
CA GLU A 76 -7.95 6.70 11.67
C GLU A 76 -8.26 5.42 12.47
N LYS A 77 -8.94 5.52 13.62
CA LYS A 77 -9.38 4.35 14.39
C LYS A 77 -10.32 3.45 13.57
N GLN A 78 -11.19 4.04 12.75
CA GLN A 78 -12.05 3.25 11.86
C GLN A 78 -11.24 2.57 10.76
N LEU A 79 -10.29 3.28 10.14
CA LEU A 79 -9.43 2.70 9.10
C LEU A 79 -8.56 1.55 9.62
N GLN A 80 -8.10 1.60 10.87
CA GLN A 80 -7.35 0.50 11.51
C GLN A 80 -8.15 -0.81 11.61
N SER A 81 -9.49 -0.78 11.49
CA SER A 81 -10.29 -2.01 11.43
C SER A 81 -10.23 -2.72 10.07
N TRP A 82 -9.80 -2.03 9.01
CA TRP A 82 -9.75 -2.55 7.64
C TRP A 82 -8.35 -2.58 7.03
N PHE A 83 -7.41 -1.82 7.59
CA PHE A 83 -6.07 -1.65 7.08
C PHE A 83 -5.03 -2.03 8.11
N THR A 84 -3.94 -2.60 7.63
CA THR A 84 -2.75 -2.90 8.41
C THR A 84 -1.61 -1.98 7.98
N SER A 85 -0.95 -1.33 8.94
CA SER A 85 0.27 -0.57 8.68
C SER A 85 1.40 -1.55 8.39
N VAL A 86 2.01 -1.42 7.22
CA VAL A 86 3.10 -2.32 6.81
C VAL A 86 4.37 -1.94 7.58
N PRO A 87 5.02 -2.86 8.32
CA PRO A 87 6.25 -2.56 9.06
C PRO A 87 7.38 -2.10 8.12
N HIS A 88 8.23 -1.17 8.57
CA HIS A 88 9.34 -0.64 7.73
C HIS A 88 10.39 -1.68 7.33
N ALA A 89 10.52 -2.76 8.09
CA ALA A 89 11.45 -3.85 7.77
C ALA A 89 10.89 -4.84 6.73
N ASP A 90 9.61 -4.74 6.38
CA ASP A 90 8.94 -5.62 5.43
C ASP A 90 9.34 -5.26 3.99
N HIS A 91 9.58 -6.27 3.14
CA HIS A 91 9.87 -6.05 1.71
C HIS A 91 8.71 -5.32 1.02
N LEU A 92 7.47 -5.61 1.41
CA LEU A 92 6.31 -4.89 0.89
C LEU A 92 6.38 -3.39 1.20
N ASN A 93 6.96 -2.99 2.33
CA ASN A 93 7.11 -1.58 2.67
C ASN A 93 8.12 -0.89 1.74
N GLN A 94 9.18 -1.58 1.34
CA GLN A 94 10.18 -1.06 0.41
C GLN A 94 9.53 -0.81 -0.96
N GLU A 95 8.83 -1.81 -1.50
CA GLU A 95 8.07 -1.70 -2.75
C GLU A 95 7.08 -0.53 -2.72
N LEU A 96 6.27 -0.45 -1.65
CA LEU A 96 5.29 0.61 -1.47
C LEU A 96 5.93 2.00 -1.37
N THR A 97 7.08 2.10 -0.70
CA THR A 97 7.81 3.36 -0.54
C THR A 97 8.39 3.85 -1.86
N GLU A 98 8.95 2.95 -2.67
CA GLU A 98 9.43 3.26 -4.02
C GLU A 98 8.29 3.68 -4.95
N ALA A 99 7.17 2.94 -4.92
CA ALA A 99 5.98 3.26 -5.69
C ALA A 99 5.36 4.61 -5.28
N LEU A 100 5.27 4.90 -3.98
CA LEU A 100 4.79 6.17 -3.45
C LEU A 100 5.74 7.32 -3.83
N THR A 101 7.05 7.09 -3.79
CA THR A 101 8.05 8.09 -4.19
C THR A 101 7.89 8.44 -5.67
N THR A 102 7.78 7.44 -6.53
CA THR A 102 7.50 7.61 -7.97
C THR A 102 6.21 8.38 -8.21
N PHE A 103 5.13 8.01 -7.50
CA PHE A 103 3.84 8.68 -7.58
C PHE A 103 3.95 10.17 -7.22
N LEU A 104 4.60 10.50 -6.10
CA LEU A 104 4.76 11.88 -5.64
C LEU A 104 5.72 12.70 -6.50
N ALA A 105 6.74 12.06 -7.08
CA ALA A 105 7.69 12.70 -7.99
C ALA A 105 6.98 13.27 -9.23
N GLY A 106 5.92 12.60 -9.72
CA GLY A 106 5.05 13.12 -10.79
C GLY A 106 4.41 14.49 -10.49
N TYR A 107 4.36 14.89 -9.22
CA TYR A 107 3.87 16.19 -8.76
C TYR A 107 4.97 17.10 -8.19
N GLY A 108 6.25 16.74 -8.38
CA GLY A 108 7.40 17.45 -7.83
C GLY A 108 7.48 17.40 -6.31
N LYS A 109 7.04 16.28 -5.69
CA LYS A 109 7.01 16.06 -4.24
C LYS A 109 7.77 14.80 -3.85
N SER A 110 8.14 14.73 -2.58
CA SER A 110 8.70 13.54 -1.94
C SER A 110 7.86 13.16 -0.72
N PRO A 111 7.78 11.88 -0.36
CA PRO A 111 7.11 11.46 0.87
C PRO A 111 7.83 12.02 2.10
N SER A 112 7.08 12.20 3.19
CA SER A 112 7.68 12.55 4.48
C SER A 112 8.58 11.40 4.97
N THR A 113 9.67 11.71 5.66
CA THR A 113 10.51 10.70 6.33
C THR A 113 9.77 9.93 7.43
N ALA A 114 8.71 10.52 8.00
CA ALA A 114 7.83 9.90 8.98
C ALA A 114 6.57 9.28 8.32
N CYS A 115 6.64 8.96 7.02
CA CYS A 115 5.56 8.33 6.29
C CYS A 115 5.30 6.91 6.79
N ARG A 116 4.04 6.57 7.02
CA ARG A 116 3.55 5.19 7.17
C ARG A 116 2.62 4.86 6.02
N ILE A 117 2.76 3.66 5.47
CA ILE A 117 1.92 3.14 4.39
C ILE A 117 1.11 1.96 4.94
N SER A 118 -0.18 1.96 4.67
CA SER A 118 -1.10 0.90 5.08
C SER A 118 -1.79 0.30 3.85
N VAL A 119 -2.00 -1.01 3.88
CA VAL A 119 -2.75 -1.77 2.86
C VAL A 119 -3.93 -2.46 3.53
N THR A 120 -4.89 -2.98 2.77
CA THR A 120 -6.00 -3.73 3.37
C THR A 120 -5.47 -4.94 4.14
N SER A 121 -6.07 -5.22 5.29
CA SER A 121 -5.61 -6.33 6.15
C SER A 121 -5.67 -7.67 5.42
N ASP A 122 -6.70 -7.89 4.61
CA ASP A 122 -6.85 -9.10 3.79
C ASP A 122 -5.71 -9.26 2.78
N PHE A 123 -5.30 -8.15 2.13
CA PHE A 123 -4.16 -8.15 1.21
C PHE A 123 -2.85 -8.41 1.96
N TYR A 124 -2.65 -7.78 3.12
CA TYR A 124 -1.44 -8.00 3.91
C TYR A 124 -1.29 -9.47 4.35
N GLN A 125 -2.41 -10.10 4.73
CA GLN A 125 -2.41 -11.52 5.10
C GLN A 125 -2.14 -12.42 3.90
N SER A 126 -2.72 -12.13 2.72
CA SER A 126 -2.48 -12.95 1.53
C SER A 126 -1.02 -12.89 1.06
N GLN A 127 -0.38 -11.73 1.14
CA GLN A 127 1.05 -11.59 0.83
C GLN A 127 1.92 -12.38 1.81
N ASN A 128 1.66 -12.26 3.11
CA ASN A 128 2.41 -13.02 4.12
C ASN A 128 2.26 -14.53 3.97
N ASN A 129 1.03 -15.01 3.68
CA ASN A 129 0.79 -16.43 3.43
C ASN A 129 1.57 -16.92 2.20
N ARG A 130 1.57 -16.12 1.12
CA ARG A 130 2.33 -16.44 -0.09
C ARG A 130 3.83 -16.55 0.20
N SER A 131 4.39 -15.62 0.97
CA SER A 131 5.81 -15.71 1.38
C SER A 131 6.10 -16.93 2.24
N ALA A 132 5.17 -17.32 3.13
CA ALA A 132 5.31 -18.55 3.90
C ALA A 132 5.30 -19.80 3.01
N ASP A 133 4.41 -19.85 2.02
CA ASP A 133 4.33 -20.94 1.05
C ASP A 133 5.60 -21.02 0.20
N ASP A 134 6.13 -19.89 -0.27
CA ASP A 134 7.39 -19.83 -1.04
C ASP A 134 8.57 -20.38 -0.22
N HIS A 135 8.63 -20.08 1.08
CA HIS A 135 9.64 -20.65 1.98
C HIS A 135 9.50 -22.17 2.15
N VAL A 136 8.27 -22.68 2.24
CA VAL A 136 8.01 -24.13 2.30
C VAL A 136 8.47 -24.80 1.01
N LEU A 137 8.13 -24.22 -0.15
CA LEU A 137 8.54 -24.73 -1.46
C LEU A 137 10.07 -24.71 -1.63
N ALA A 138 10.74 -23.62 -1.23
CA ALA A 138 12.20 -23.52 -1.27
C ALA A 138 12.86 -24.58 -0.37
N ASN A 139 12.36 -24.78 0.85
CA ASN A 139 12.87 -25.81 1.75
C ASN A 139 12.67 -27.21 1.19
N LEU A 140 11.53 -27.47 0.53
CA LEU A 140 11.28 -28.74 -0.14
C LEU A 140 12.24 -28.96 -1.31
N LEU A 141 12.47 -27.93 -2.14
CA LEU A 141 13.47 -27.96 -3.21
C LEU A 141 14.88 -28.28 -2.68
N ILE A 142 15.29 -27.64 -1.58
CA ILE A 142 16.58 -27.91 -0.92
C ILE A 142 16.64 -29.36 -0.41
N ALA A 143 15.58 -29.83 0.27
CA ALA A 143 15.53 -31.18 0.81
C ALA A 143 15.61 -32.24 -0.30
N VAL A 144 14.89 -32.06 -1.42
CA VAL A 144 14.96 -32.94 -2.59
C VAL A 144 16.37 -32.88 -3.20
N ALA A 145 16.90 -31.68 -3.48
CA ALA A 145 18.22 -31.51 -4.06
C ALA A 145 19.33 -32.16 -3.23
N SER A 146 19.22 -32.13 -1.89
CA SER A 146 20.19 -32.75 -0.98
C SER A 146 20.28 -34.27 -1.10
N ARG A 147 19.24 -34.94 -1.63
CA ARG A 147 19.17 -36.39 -1.82
C ARG A 147 19.52 -36.83 -3.25
N LEU A 148 19.59 -35.89 -4.20
CA LEU A 148 19.98 -36.18 -5.58
C LEU A 148 21.48 -36.49 -5.68
N SER A 149 21.85 -37.26 -6.70
CA SER A 149 23.25 -37.46 -7.11
C SER A 149 23.86 -36.14 -7.60
N ALA A 150 25.20 -36.07 -7.67
CA ALA A 150 25.89 -34.89 -8.17
C ALA A 150 25.45 -34.51 -9.59
N GLU A 151 25.25 -35.50 -10.46
CA GLU A 151 24.80 -35.32 -11.85
C GLU A 151 23.38 -34.72 -11.91
N GLU A 152 22.44 -35.25 -11.13
CA GLU A 152 21.07 -34.73 -11.08
C GLU A 152 20.97 -33.35 -10.42
N ARG A 153 21.89 -32.99 -9.51
CA ARG A 153 21.99 -31.62 -8.98
C ARG A 153 22.47 -30.62 -10.03
N VAL A 154 23.41 -31.03 -10.90
CA VAL A 154 23.86 -30.19 -12.02
C VAL A 154 22.71 -29.98 -13.00
N ARG A 155 21.95 -31.05 -13.31
CA ARG A 155 20.75 -30.97 -14.15
C ARG A 155 19.68 -30.05 -13.55
N LEU A 156 19.39 -30.18 -12.26
CA LEU A 156 18.43 -29.32 -11.55
C LEU A 156 18.86 -27.85 -11.61
N ARG A 157 20.14 -27.54 -11.37
CA ARG A 157 20.67 -26.16 -11.47
C ARG A 157 20.60 -25.57 -12.86
N ALA A 158 20.67 -26.41 -13.91
CA ALA A 158 20.55 -25.94 -15.29
C ALA A 158 19.09 -25.67 -15.71
N ALA A 159 18.12 -26.20 -14.95
CA ALA A 159 16.69 -26.07 -15.23
C ALA A 159 15.98 -25.00 -14.37
N LEU A 160 16.65 -24.50 -13.32
CA LEU A 160 16.23 -23.35 -12.50
C LEU A 160 16.84 -22.06 -13.06
#